data_AF-A0A1G4NXX5-F1
#
_entry.id   AF-A0A1G4NXX5-F1
#
_cell.length_a   1.000
_cell.length_b   1.000
_cell.length_c   1.000
_cell.angle_alpha   90.00
_cell.angle_beta   90.00
_cell.angle_gamma   90.00
#
_symmetry.space_group_name_H-M   'P 1'
#
loop_
_entity.id
_entity.type
_entity.pdbx_description
1 polymer ?
#
loop_
_entity_poly.entity_id
_entity_poly.type
_entity_poly.pdbx_seq_one_letter_code
_entity_poly.pdbx_strand_id
1 'polypeptide(L)'
;MLNSSFSFLIRCSQTGEVWLFNCPDGCQQFVSKLQVRLNQINHIVINSLKTNEIGGLVGLLSSLSLNDRIQNINLYGPPGLLTYINLARKYSKTTFKYQLNVYIHQYTTIHKYGNFHLYIYPQNLYKNDLQYIFVEKERQGRFQSCKAELYGLSPGPIYGKLKMHNKYILPDGTIIAGKYFTNMYIKGIQVLYYQEKYSFRINHELSDRPYYTFRYKCNTSSIENNILGSNYLY
;
A
#
# COMPACT_ATOMS: atom_id res chain seq x y z
N MET A 1 -21.79 21.52 -9.51
CA MET A 1 -21.78 20.86 -8.19
C MET A 1 -20.48 20.07 -8.07
N LEU A 2 -19.48 20.63 -7.38
CA LEU A 2 -18.18 19.99 -7.18
C LEU A 2 -18.32 18.86 -6.15
N ASN A 3 -18.69 17.67 -6.61
CA ASN A 3 -18.54 16.47 -5.79
C ASN A 3 -17.04 16.17 -5.73
N SER A 4 -16.39 16.56 -4.63
CA SER A 4 -14.99 16.27 -4.32
C SER A 4 -14.81 14.81 -3.89
N SER A 5 -15.35 13.87 -4.66
CA SER A 5 -15.01 12.46 -4.49
C SER A 5 -13.58 12.26 -5.00
N PHE A 6 -12.64 12.18 -4.07
CA PHE A 6 -11.26 11.83 -4.38
C PHE A 6 -11.20 10.34 -4.75
N SER A 7 -11.06 10.06 -6.04
CA SER A 7 -10.64 8.77 -6.56
C SER A 7 -9.22 8.86 -7.08
N PHE A 8 -8.39 7.87 -6.77
CA PHE A 8 -7.05 7.78 -7.31
C PHE A 8 -6.64 6.33 -7.52
N LEU A 9 -5.57 6.13 -8.28
CA LEU A 9 -4.97 4.82 -8.46
C LEU A 9 -3.52 4.82 -7.98
N ILE A 10 -3.10 3.68 -7.47
CA ILE A 10 -1.69 3.36 -7.24
C ILE A 10 -1.32 2.25 -8.21
N ARG A 11 -0.32 2.52 -9.05
CA ARG A 11 0.24 1.53 -9.98
C ARG A 11 1.57 1.04 -9.44
N CYS A 12 1.70 -0.28 -9.29
CA CYS A 12 3.00 -0.89 -9.01
C CYS A 12 3.79 -1.02 -10.32
N SER A 13 5.00 -0.46 -10.38
CA SER A 13 5.88 -0.59 -11.55
C SER A 13 6.47 -2.00 -11.72
N GLN A 14 6.59 -2.76 -10.64
CA GLN A 14 7.20 -4.10 -10.66
C GLN A 14 6.23 -5.18 -11.11
N THR A 15 5.03 -5.24 -10.52
CA THR A 15 4.01 -6.25 -10.85
C THR A 15 3.09 -5.79 -11.97
N GLY A 16 3.06 -4.48 -12.27
CA GLY A 16 2.10 -3.88 -13.21
C GLY A 16 0.67 -3.83 -12.67
N GLU A 17 0.45 -4.25 -11.42
CA GLU A 17 -0.85 -4.27 -10.77
C GLU A 17 -1.28 -2.87 -10.36
N VAL A 18 -2.59 -2.64 -10.46
CA VAL A 18 -3.22 -1.36 -10.13
C VAL A 18 -4.21 -1.55 -9.00
N TRP A 19 -4.08 -0.67 -8.02
CA TRP A 19 -4.98 -0.48 -6.89
C TRP A 19 -5.83 0.75 -7.18
N LEU A 20 -7.14 0.56 -7.25
CA LEU A 20 -8.10 1.63 -7.43
C LEU A 20 -8.73 1.97 -6.08
N PHE A 21 -8.68 3.25 -5.71
CA PHE A 21 -9.32 3.76 -4.50
C PHE A 21 -10.51 4.63 -4.87
N ASN A 22 -11.69 4.21 -4.43
CA ASN A 22 -13.01 4.69 -4.82
C ASN A 22 -13.28 4.57 -6.33
N CYS A 23 -14.55 4.43 -6.68
CA CYS A 23 -15.02 4.29 -8.05
C CYS A 23 -16.24 5.21 -8.30
N PRO A 24 -16.02 6.53 -8.46
CA PRO A 24 -17.07 7.46 -8.85
C PRO A 24 -17.63 7.16 -10.24
N ASP A 25 -18.76 7.76 -10.57
CA ASP A 25 -19.28 7.76 -11.94
C ASP A 25 -18.21 8.30 -12.91
N GLY A 26 -18.08 7.64 -14.07
CA GLY A 26 -17.06 7.99 -15.06
C GLY A 26 -15.64 7.50 -14.74
N CYS A 27 -15.44 6.68 -13.69
CA CYS A 27 -14.12 6.12 -13.34
C CYS A 27 -13.44 5.39 -14.51
N GLN A 28 -14.19 4.70 -15.38
CA GLN A 28 -13.62 4.06 -16.58
C GLN A 28 -12.94 5.04 -17.53
N GLN A 29 -13.56 6.20 -17.75
CA GLN A 29 -12.99 7.26 -18.59
C GLN A 29 -11.75 7.87 -17.92
N PHE A 30 -11.78 8.03 -16.58
CA PHE A 30 -10.64 8.48 -15.81
C PHE A 30 -9.44 7.52 -15.93
N VAL A 31 -9.65 6.22 -15.80
CA VAL A 31 -8.60 5.20 -15.96
C VAL A 31 -8.05 5.20 -17.39
N SER A 32 -8.92 5.31 -18.40
CA SER A 32 -8.50 5.38 -19.80
C SER A 32 -7.65 6.61 -20.10
N LYS A 33 -7.97 7.78 -19.53
CA LYS A 33 -7.18 9.02 -19.67
C LYS A 33 -5.77 8.87 -19.11
N LEU A 34 -5.60 8.07 -18.07
CA LEU A 34 -4.31 7.77 -17.45
C LEU A 34 -3.52 6.67 -18.18
N GLN A 35 -4.00 6.23 -19.35
CA GLN A 35 -3.39 5.17 -20.17
C GLN A 35 -3.19 3.86 -19.40
N VAL A 36 -4.02 3.63 -18.37
CA VAL A 36 -4.02 2.37 -17.60
C VAL A 36 -5.06 1.45 -18.21
N ARG A 37 -4.67 0.19 -18.44
CA ARG A 37 -5.62 -0.81 -18.94
C ARG A 37 -6.51 -1.26 -17.79
N LEU A 38 -7.83 -1.36 -18.04
CA LEU A 38 -8.78 -1.84 -17.03
C LEU A 38 -8.36 -3.22 -16.47
N ASN A 39 -7.84 -4.11 -17.32
CA ASN A 39 -7.35 -5.43 -16.94
C ASN A 39 -6.12 -5.43 -16.00
N GLN A 40 -5.50 -4.27 -15.72
CA GLN A 40 -4.42 -4.17 -14.73
C GLN A 40 -4.96 -3.91 -13.31
N ILE A 41 -6.24 -3.57 -13.17
CA ILE A 41 -6.88 -3.33 -11.87
C ILE A 41 -7.14 -4.69 -11.21
N ASN A 42 -6.47 -4.92 -10.08
CA ASN A 42 -6.59 -6.16 -9.31
C ASN A 42 -7.26 -5.94 -7.95
N HIS A 43 -7.10 -4.75 -7.39
CA HIS A 43 -7.62 -4.37 -6.09
C HIS A 43 -8.46 -3.11 -6.21
N ILE A 44 -9.68 -3.14 -5.70
CA ILE A 44 -10.58 -1.99 -5.63
C ILE A 44 -10.95 -1.78 -4.17
N VAL A 45 -10.61 -0.61 -3.61
CA VAL A 45 -10.90 -0.25 -2.22
C VAL A 45 -11.95 0.85 -2.23
N ILE A 46 -13.07 0.63 -1.55
CA ILE A 46 -14.18 1.56 -1.43
C ILE A 46 -14.27 2.03 0.02
N ASN A 47 -14.22 3.34 0.21
CA ASN A 47 -14.29 3.97 1.52
C ASN A 47 -15.71 3.85 2.12
N SER A 48 -16.71 4.36 1.42
CA SER A 48 -18.12 4.38 1.86
C SER A 48 -19.06 4.01 0.71
N LEU A 49 -20.32 3.69 1.04
CA LEU A 49 -21.35 3.39 0.03
C LEU A 49 -22.06 4.64 -0.51
N LYS A 50 -21.45 5.82 -0.38
CA LYS A 50 -21.98 7.05 -0.96
C LYS A 50 -21.88 6.97 -2.49
N THR A 51 -22.89 7.51 -3.19
CA THR A 51 -22.98 7.42 -4.65
C THR A 51 -21.77 7.99 -5.38
N ASN A 52 -21.17 9.04 -4.83
CA ASN A 52 -19.95 9.65 -5.35
C ASN A 52 -18.70 8.76 -5.22
N GLU A 53 -18.71 7.73 -4.38
CA GLU A 53 -17.58 6.82 -4.20
C GLU A 53 -17.80 5.45 -4.85
N ILE A 54 -19.06 5.02 -5.02
CA ILE A 54 -19.39 3.69 -5.56
C ILE A 54 -20.08 3.70 -6.93
N GLY A 55 -20.61 4.84 -7.39
CA GLY A 55 -21.52 4.90 -8.55
C GLY A 55 -20.99 4.24 -9.81
N GLY A 56 -19.68 4.36 -10.09
CA GLY A 56 -19.05 3.79 -11.27
C GLY A 56 -18.68 2.30 -11.16
N LEU A 57 -18.81 1.70 -9.98
CA LEU A 57 -18.32 0.35 -9.69
C LEU A 57 -18.97 -0.71 -10.57
N VAL A 58 -20.31 -0.69 -10.67
CA VAL A 58 -21.07 -1.69 -11.44
C VAL A 58 -20.69 -1.64 -12.91
N GLY A 59 -20.57 -0.41 -13.45
CA GLY A 59 -20.10 -0.20 -14.80
C GLY A 59 -18.71 -0.79 -14.98
N LEU A 60 -17.76 -0.45 -14.10
CA LEU A 60 -16.38 -0.93 -14.18
C LEU A 60 -16.30 -2.45 -14.20
N LEU A 61 -17.02 -3.10 -13.28
CA LEU A 61 -17.06 -4.56 -13.17
C LEU A 61 -17.67 -5.21 -14.43
N SER A 62 -18.68 -4.57 -15.04
CA SER A 62 -19.29 -5.03 -16.28
C SER A 62 -18.32 -4.92 -17.46
N SER A 63 -17.64 -3.78 -17.60
CA SER A 63 -16.62 -3.57 -18.65
C SER A 63 -15.45 -4.54 -18.52
N LEU A 64 -15.03 -4.88 -17.30
CA LEU A 64 -14.01 -5.91 -17.06
C LEU A 64 -14.48 -7.30 -17.48
N SER A 65 -15.78 -7.59 -17.36
CA SER A 65 -16.35 -8.88 -17.79
C SER A 65 -16.47 -8.99 -19.31
N LEU A 66 -16.63 -7.87 -20.03
CA LEU A 66 -16.65 -7.83 -21.49
C LEU A 66 -15.27 -8.07 -22.10
N ASN A 67 -14.20 -7.67 -21.40
CA ASN A 67 -12.82 -7.87 -21.84
C ASN A 67 -12.27 -9.28 -21.59
N ASP A 68 -13.16 -10.27 -21.37
CA ASP A 68 -12.84 -11.67 -21.07
C ASP A 68 -11.68 -11.85 -20.07
N ARG A 69 -11.67 -11.01 -19.03
CA ARG A 69 -10.69 -11.10 -17.96
C ARG A 69 -10.86 -12.44 -17.23
N ILE A 70 -9.75 -13.14 -17.03
CA ILE A 70 -9.66 -14.37 -16.22
C ILE A 70 -9.20 -14.07 -14.79
N GLN A 71 -8.40 -13.02 -14.61
CA GLN A 71 -7.80 -12.69 -13.32
C GLN A 71 -8.83 -12.27 -12.27
N ASN A 72 -8.60 -12.68 -11.03
CA ASN A 72 -9.44 -12.35 -9.90
C ASN A 72 -9.43 -10.84 -9.60
N ILE A 73 -10.53 -10.35 -9.03
CA ILE A 73 -10.63 -8.98 -8.52
C ILE A 73 -10.92 -9.03 -7.03
N ASN A 74 -10.08 -8.36 -6.25
CA ASN A 74 -10.28 -8.19 -4.82
C ASN A 74 -10.92 -6.83 -4.55
N LEU A 75 -12.06 -6.86 -3.88
CA LEU A 75 -12.89 -5.70 -3.64
C LEU A 75 -13.08 -5.53 -2.14
N TYR A 76 -12.63 -4.41 -1.60
CA TYR A 76 -12.66 -4.10 -0.17
C TYR A 76 -13.63 -2.97 0.06
N GLY A 77 -14.44 -3.07 1.11
CA GLY A 77 -15.20 -1.92 1.57
C GLY A 77 -16.15 -2.24 2.70
N PRO A 78 -17.08 -1.31 2.99
CA PRO A 78 -17.92 -1.38 4.17
C PRO A 78 -19.04 -2.42 4.07
N PRO A 79 -19.72 -2.72 5.20
CA PRO A 79 -20.93 -3.54 5.18
C PRO A 79 -21.99 -2.95 4.24
N GLY A 80 -22.64 -3.81 3.46
CA GLY A 80 -23.61 -3.43 2.42
C GLY A 80 -23.07 -3.46 0.99
N LEU A 81 -21.75 -3.58 0.82
CA LEU A 81 -21.11 -3.64 -0.50
C LEU A 81 -21.50 -4.88 -1.31
N LEU A 82 -21.54 -6.05 -0.65
CA LEU A 82 -21.96 -7.30 -1.30
C LEU A 82 -23.43 -7.23 -1.75
N THR A 83 -24.31 -6.67 -0.92
CA THR A 83 -25.73 -6.49 -1.25
C THR A 83 -25.90 -5.53 -2.42
N TYR A 84 -25.12 -4.43 -2.46
CA TYR A 84 -25.12 -3.50 -3.59
C TYR A 84 -24.74 -4.20 -4.90
N ILE A 85 -23.65 -4.98 -4.92
CA ILE A 85 -23.21 -5.72 -6.11
C ILE A 85 -24.25 -6.76 -6.54
N ASN A 86 -24.84 -7.49 -5.59
CA ASN A 86 -25.84 -8.52 -5.90
C ASN A 86 -27.13 -7.94 -6.46
N LEU A 87 -27.62 -6.82 -5.90
CA LEU A 87 -28.79 -6.12 -6.43
C LEU A 87 -28.50 -5.55 -7.82
N ALA A 88 -27.33 -4.93 -7.99
CA ALA A 88 -26.90 -4.42 -9.29
C ALA A 88 -26.87 -5.54 -10.34
N ARG A 89 -26.30 -6.71 -10.03
CA ARG A 89 -26.32 -7.89 -10.93
C ARG A 89 -27.74 -8.37 -11.24
N LYS A 90 -28.60 -8.48 -10.21
CA LYS A 90 -29.98 -8.95 -10.34
C LYS A 90 -30.79 -8.08 -11.29
N TYR A 91 -30.72 -6.76 -11.15
CA TYR A 91 -31.52 -5.83 -11.96
C TYR A 91 -30.91 -5.52 -13.34
N SER A 92 -29.58 -5.53 -13.46
CA SER A 92 -28.92 -5.35 -14.76
C SER A 92 -28.86 -6.62 -15.61
N LYS A 93 -29.24 -7.78 -15.06
CA LYS A 93 -29.09 -9.10 -15.69
C LYS A 93 -27.66 -9.38 -16.16
N THR A 94 -26.67 -8.87 -15.42
CA THR A 94 -25.25 -9.07 -15.74
C THR A 94 -24.66 -10.23 -14.96
N THR A 95 -23.83 -11.02 -15.64
CA THR A 95 -23.03 -12.09 -15.03
C THR A 95 -21.55 -11.79 -15.25
N PHE A 96 -20.76 -11.78 -14.18
CA PHE A 96 -19.31 -11.59 -14.31
C PHE A 96 -18.64 -12.93 -14.55
N LYS A 97 -17.81 -13.02 -15.60
CA LYS A 97 -17.09 -14.24 -15.98
C LYS A 97 -15.88 -14.56 -15.08
N TYR A 98 -15.43 -13.58 -14.28
CA TYR A 98 -14.27 -13.70 -13.40
C TYR A 98 -14.69 -13.87 -11.93
N GLN A 99 -13.76 -14.38 -11.12
CA GLN A 99 -13.93 -14.50 -9.68
C GLN A 99 -13.79 -13.13 -9.00
N LEU A 100 -14.85 -12.72 -8.28
CA LEU A 100 -14.89 -11.48 -7.52
C LEU A 100 -14.86 -11.81 -6.02
N ASN A 101 -13.76 -11.44 -5.36
CA ASN A 101 -13.55 -11.62 -3.94
C ASN A 101 -13.96 -10.34 -3.21
N VAL A 102 -15.08 -10.37 -2.47
CA VAL A 102 -15.56 -9.23 -1.66
C VAL A 102 -15.10 -9.39 -0.23
N TYR A 103 -14.35 -8.42 0.28
CA TYR A 103 -13.93 -8.31 1.67
C TYR A 103 -14.70 -7.17 2.33
N ILE A 104 -15.58 -7.55 3.26
CA ILE A 104 -16.38 -6.60 4.04
C ILE A 104 -15.62 -6.26 5.32
N HIS A 105 -15.43 -4.97 5.58
CA HIS A 105 -14.67 -4.48 6.72
C HIS A 105 -15.56 -3.70 7.69
N GLN A 106 -15.74 -4.26 8.88
CA GLN A 106 -16.35 -3.59 10.04
C GLN A 106 -15.33 -3.21 11.10
N TYR A 107 -14.18 -3.91 11.12
CA TYR A 107 -13.12 -3.75 12.10
C TYR A 107 -11.79 -3.45 11.40
N THR A 108 -10.77 -3.14 12.21
CA THR A 108 -9.41 -2.92 11.72
C THR A 108 -8.85 -4.22 11.14
N THR A 109 -8.34 -4.16 9.91
CA THR A 109 -7.78 -5.33 9.22
C THR A 109 -6.52 -4.97 8.46
N ILE A 110 -5.65 -5.96 8.29
CA ILE A 110 -4.38 -5.83 7.59
C ILE A 110 -4.35 -6.87 6.48
N HIS A 111 -4.29 -6.41 5.24
CA HIS A 111 -4.08 -7.27 4.10
C HIS A 111 -2.63 -7.18 3.62
N LYS A 112 -1.97 -8.33 3.47
CA LYS A 112 -0.58 -8.43 3.03
C LYS A 112 -0.53 -8.98 1.61
N TYR A 113 -0.02 -8.18 0.67
CA TYR A 113 0.15 -8.55 -0.73
C TYR A 113 1.61 -8.36 -1.15
N GLY A 114 2.41 -9.42 -0.98
CA GLY A 114 3.84 -9.39 -1.29
C GLY A 114 4.59 -8.30 -0.51
N ASN A 115 4.92 -7.21 -1.22
CA ASN A 115 5.60 -6.04 -0.67
C ASN A 115 4.65 -4.94 -0.20
N PHE A 116 3.33 -5.09 -0.38
CA PHE A 116 2.35 -4.10 0.00
C PHE A 116 1.54 -4.55 1.21
N HIS A 117 1.20 -3.58 2.06
CA HIS A 117 0.32 -3.73 3.20
C HIS A 117 -0.80 -2.71 3.10
N LEU A 118 -2.03 -3.20 3.07
CA LEU A 118 -3.20 -2.35 3.17
C LEU A 118 -3.79 -2.50 4.57
N TYR A 119 -3.73 -1.43 5.35
CA TYR A 119 -4.43 -1.31 6.62
C TYR A 119 -5.77 -0.63 6.35
N ILE A 120 -6.86 -1.23 6.82
CA ILE A 120 -8.20 -0.67 6.71
C ILE A 120 -8.74 -0.52 8.12
N TYR A 121 -9.32 0.64 8.44
CA TYR A 121 -9.93 0.88 9.74
C TYR A 121 -11.20 1.73 9.61
N PRO A 122 -12.25 1.42 10.38
CA PRO A 122 -13.47 2.23 10.40
C PRO A 122 -13.21 3.56 11.10
N GLN A 123 -13.62 4.68 10.50
CA GLN A 123 -13.58 5.99 11.17
C GLN A 123 -14.75 6.14 12.13
N ASN A 124 -15.94 5.70 11.72
CA ASN A 124 -17.15 5.78 12.51
C ASN A 124 -18.04 4.56 12.23
N LEU A 125 -18.33 3.79 13.28
CA LEU A 125 -19.13 2.56 13.19
C LEU A 125 -20.56 2.82 12.69
N TYR A 126 -21.10 4.02 12.90
CA TYR A 126 -22.47 4.35 12.48
C TYR A 126 -22.57 4.72 10.99
N LYS A 127 -21.53 5.36 10.44
CA LYS A 127 -21.53 5.82 9.04
C LYS A 127 -20.94 4.79 8.06
N ASN A 128 -20.28 3.75 8.59
CA ASN A 128 -19.54 2.76 7.79
C ASN A 128 -18.52 3.41 6.82
N ASP A 129 -17.93 4.53 7.23
CA ASP A 129 -16.85 5.19 6.49
C ASP A 129 -15.51 4.52 6.87
N LEU A 130 -14.70 4.13 5.88
CA LEU A 130 -13.44 3.40 6.05
C LEU A 130 -12.23 4.22 5.64
N GLN A 131 -11.27 4.34 6.54
CA GLN A 131 -9.96 4.88 6.21
C GLN A 131 -8.96 3.77 5.91
N TYR A 132 -7.92 4.13 5.16
CA TYR A 132 -6.90 3.17 4.81
C TYR A 132 -5.51 3.79 4.78
N ILE A 133 -4.53 2.93 5.08
CA ILE A 133 -3.12 3.22 4.96
C ILE A 133 -2.54 2.17 4.01
N PHE A 134 -2.01 2.64 2.90
CA PHE A 134 -1.25 1.82 1.97
C PHE A 134 0.23 1.99 2.30
N VAL A 135 0.89 0.90 2.68
CA VAL A 135 2.32 0.88 2.99
C VAL A 135 3.02 -0.07 2.03
N GLU A 136 4.02 0.44 1.33
CA GLU A 136 5.00 -0.39 0.65
C GLU A 136 6.16 -0.71 1.60
N LYS A 137 6.54 -1.99 1.69
CA LYS A 137 7.73 -2.42 2.42
C LYS A 137 8.98 -1.76 1.85
N GLU A 138 9.92 -1.47 2.74
CA GLU A 138 11.26 -1.11 2.33
C GLU A 138 11.89 -2.23 1.49
N ARG A 139 12.66 -1.82 0.49
CA ARG A 139 13.36 -2.74 -0.40
C ARG A 139 14.83 -2.77 0.00
N GLN A 140 15.41 -3.96 -0.02
CA GLN A 140 16.84 -4.11 0.17
C GLN A 140 17.60 -3.25 -0.85
N GLY A 141 18.63 -2.56 -0.36
CA GLY A 141 19.51 -1.77 -1.19
C GLY A 141 20.19 -2.61 -2.28
N ARG A 142 20.67 -1.93 -3.32
CA ARG A 142 21.44 -2.58 -4.38
C ARG A 142 22.69 -3.23 -3.78
N PHE A 143 22.98 -4.46 -4.21
CA PHE A 143 24.20 -5.17 -3.86
C PHE A 143 25.39 -4.57 -4.63
N GLN A 144 26.50 -4.35 -3.95
CA GLN A 144 27.73 -3.78 -4.48
C GLN A 144 28.66 -4.90 -4.94
N SER A 145 28.46 -5.39 -6.17
CA SER A 145 29.26 -6.49 -6.74
C SER A 145 30.75 -6.15 -6.82
N CYS A 146 31.09 -4.93 -7.27
CA CYS A 146 32.49 -4.48 -7.35
C CYS A 146 33.18 -4.50 -5.98
N LYS A 147 32.45 -4.20 -4.91
CA LYS A 147 32.98 -4.28 -3.55
C LYS A 147 33.20 -5.73 -3.12
N ALA A 148 32.32 -6.64 -3.49
CA ALA A 148 32.48 -8.07 -3.20
C ALA A 148 33.69 -8.67 -3.93
N GLU A 149 33.91 -8.28 -5.19
CA GLU A 149 35.06 -8.73 -6.00
C GLU A 149 36.40 -8.31 -5.38
N LEU A 150 36.48 -7.12 -4.79
CA LEU A 150 37.68 -6.66 -4.06
C LEU A 150 38.01 -7.53 -2.82
N TYR A 151 37.02 -8.21 -2.25
CA TYR A 151 37.21 -9.14 -1.13
C TYR A 151 37.40 -10.59 -1.60
N GLY A 152 37.68 -10.81 -2.88
CA GLY A 152 37.92 -12.14 -3.45
C GLY A 152 36.66 -13.01 -3.56
N LEU A 153 35.47 -12.42 -3.43
CA LEU A 153 34.22 -13.16 -3.59
C LEU A 153 33.89 -13.29 -5.07
N SER A 154 33.76 -14.52 -5.55
CA SER A 154 33.33 -14.79 -6.92
C SER A 154 31.81 -14.61 -7.07
N PRO A 155 31.34 -14.17 -8.25
CA PRO A 155 29.91 -14.04 -8.53
C PRO A 155 29.23 -15.41 -8.46
N GLY A 156 28.13 -15.49 -7.71
CA GLY A 156 27.44 -16.75 -7.47
C GLY A 156 26.33 -16.66 -6.42
N PRO A 157 25.83 -17.80 -5.92
CA PRO A 157 24.72 -17.85 -4.95
C PRO A 157 25.04 -17.16 -3.61
N ILE A 158 26.31 -17.27 -3.17
CA ILE A 158 27.17 -16.12 -2.88
C ILE A 158 26.45 -14.79 -2.53
N TYR A 159 26.32 -13.99 -3.59
CA TYR A 159 25.82 -12.62 -3.56
C TYR A 159 24.37 -12.55 -3.13
N GLY A 160 23.54 -13.54 -3.48
CA GLY A 160 22.16 -13.62 -3.04
C GLY A 160 22.07 -13.73 -1.51
N LYS A 161 22.87 -14.62 -0.92
CA LYS A 161 22.92 -14.80 0.54
C LYS A 161 23.45 -13.54 1.25
N LEU A 162 24.49 -12.91 0.70
CA LEU A 162 25.04 -11.67 1.24
C LEU A 162 24.06 -10.49 1.10
N LYS A 163 23.32 -10.41 -0.01
CA LYS A 163 22.27 -9.40 -0.18
C LYS A 163 21.16 -9.52 0.87
N MET A 164 20.86 -10.75 1.30
CA MET A 164 19.95 -11.02 2.42
C MET A 164 20.53 -10.71 3.81
N HIS A 165 21.68 -10.05 3.88
CA HIS A 165 22.37 -9.67 5.12
C HIS A 165 22.89 -10.85 5.97
N ASN A 166 22.97 -12.04 5.40
CA ASN A 166 23.55 -13.20 6.08
C ASN A 166 25.05 -13.00 6.33
N LYS A 167 25.55 -13.66 7.38
CA LYS A 167 26.99 -13.75 7.67
C LYS A 167 27.57 -15.00 7.02
N TYR A 168 28.80 -14.90 6.53
CA TYR A 168 29.51 -16.01 5.90
C TYR A 168 30.96 -16.06 6.39
N ILE A 169 31.49 -17.26 6.55
CA ILE A 169 32.88 -17.51 6.98
C ILE A 169 33.69 -17.89 5.74
N LEU A 170 34.78 -17.18 5.48
CA LEU A 170 35.71 -17.51 4.40
C LEU A 170 36.68 -18.63 4.81
N PRO A 171 37.36 -19.27 3.83
CA PRO A 171 38.40 -20.27 4.12
C PRO A 171 39.48 -19.75 5.08
N ASP A 172 39.80 -18.45 5.01
CA ASP A 172 40.80 -17.80 5.87
C ASP A 172 40.27 -17.51 7.30
N GLY A 173 39.05 -17.95 7.63
CA GLY A 173 38.41 -17.74 8.93
C GLY A 173 37.76 -16.37 9.12
N THR A 174 37.86 -15.47 8.15
CA THR A 174 37.25 -14.13 8.22
C THR A 174 35.72 -14.21 8.10
N ILE A 175 35.02 -13.41 8.91
CA ILE A 175 33.54 -13.35 8.90
C ILE A 175 33.10 -12.12 8.12
N ILE A 176 32.42 -12.35 7.00
CA ILE A 176 31.81 -11.30 6.19
C ILE A 176 30.32 -11.17 6.52
N ALA A 177 29.88 -9.95 6.83
CA ALA A 177 28.48 -9.61 6.96
C ALA A 177 27.94 -9.00 5.67
N GLY A 178 26.87 -9.57 5.13
CA GLY A 178 26.21 -9.09 3.92
C GLY A 178 25.81 -7.61 3.94
N LYS A 179 25.46 -7.07 5.13
CA LYS A 179 25.15 -5.66 5.37
C LYS A 179 26.24 -4.70 4.88
N TYR A 180 27.50 -5.14 4.86
CA TYR A 180 28.64 -4.33 4.41
C TYR A 180 28.69 -4.16 2.87
N PHE A 181 28.05 -5.07 2.12
CA PHE A 181 28.05 -5.11 0.66
C PHE A 181 26.73 -4.61 0.06
N THR A 182 25.79 -4.17 0.89
CA THR A 182 24.48 -3.67 0.47
C THR A 182 24.35 -2.20 0.80
N ASN A 183 23.80 -1.42 -0.13
CA ASN A 183 23.37 -0.06 0.16
C ASN A 183 22.28 -0.05 1.26
N MET A 184 22.03 1.14 1.83
CA MET A 184 20.89 1.34 2.71
C MET A 184 19.58 0.91 2.05
N TYR A 185 18.61 0.51 2.87
CA TYR A 185 17.28 0.16 2.41
C TYR A 185 16.66 1.34 1.66
N ILE A 186 16.04 1.02 0.53
CA ILE A 186 15.25 1.97 -0.24
C ILE A 186 13.91 2.07 0.47
N LYS A 187 13.62 3.27 0.98
CA LYS A 187 12.37 3.57 1.69
C LYS A 187 11.17 3.28 0.79
N GLY A 188 10.18 2.58 1.33
CA GLY A 188 8.89 2.41 0.67
C GLY A 188 8.03 3.66 0.77
N ILE A 189 6.93 3.68 0.02
CA ILE A 189 5.94 4.75 0.04
C ILE A 189 4.84 4.39 1.05
N GLN A 190 4.44 5.37 1.87
CA GLN A 190 3.25 5.28 2.69
C GLN A 190 2.23 6.33 2.22
N VAL A 191 1.02 5.89 1.90
CA VAL A 191 -0.11 6.75 1.53
C VAL A 191 -1.20 6.57 2.57
N LEU A 192 -1.51 7.65 3.30
CA LEU A 192 -2.65 7.68 4.21
C LEU A 192 -3.80 8.42 3.54
N TYR A 193 -4.98 7.81 3.56
CA TYR A 193 -6.20 8.44 3.09
C TYR A 193 -7.17 8.68 4.25
N TYR A 194 -7.58 9.94 4.37
CA TYR A 194 -8.56 10.41 5.34
C TYR A 194 -9.66 11.15 4.58
N GLN A 195 -10.93 10.82 4.85
CA GLN A 195 -12.07 11.52 4.23
C GLN A 195 -12.23 12.94 4.78
N GLU A 196 -11.99 13.12 6.09
CA GLU A 196 -12.04 14.41 6.76
C GLU A 196 -10.63 14.88 7.13
N LYS A 197 -10.26 16.09 6.68
CA LYS A 197 -8.98 16.71 7.02
C LYS A 197 -9.15 17.62 8.23
N TYR A 198 -8.80 17.12 9.40
CA TYR A 198 -8.89 17.91 10.65
C TYR A 198 -7.81 18.99 10.77
N SER A 199 -6.57 18.72 10.28
CA SER A 199 -5.46 19.68 10.31
C SER A 199 -4.32 19.27 9.37
N PHE A 200 -3.40 20.20 9.07
CA PHE A 200 -2.11 19.88 8.49
C PHE A 200 -1.17 19.41 9.60
N ARG A 201 -0.55 18.23 9.44
CA ARG A 201 0.33 17.62 10.44
C ARG A 201 1.55 17.00 9.79
N ILE A 202 2.66 17.00 10.52
CA ILE A 202 3.84 16.18 10.22
C ILE A 202 3.62 14.84 10.91
N ASN A 203 3.69 13.74 10.16
CA ASN A 203 3.60 12.40 10.73
C ASN A 203 4.98 11.96 11.21
N HIS A 204 5.08 11.56 12.48
CA HIS A 204 6.27 10.93 13.03
C HIS A 204 5.99 9.43 13.23
N GLU A 205 6.75 8.58 12.57
CA GLU A 205 6.73 7.14 12.81
C GLU A 205 7.71 6.79 13.93
N LEU A 206 7.20 6.20 15.00
CA LEU A 206 7.99 5.74 16.14
C LEU A 206 8.13 4.22 16.07
N SER A 207 9.33 3.72 16.34
CA SER A 207 9.65 2.28 16.29
C SER A 207 10.44 1.89 17.54
N ASP A 208 9.93 0.89 18.27
CA ASP A 208 10.59 0.09 19.32
C ASP A 208 11.61 0.79 20.25
N ARG A 209 11.41 2.07 20.58
CA ARG A 209 12.12 2.72 21.68
C ARG A 209 11.15 3.03 22.82
N PRO A 210 11.53 2.76 24.08
CA PRO A 210 10.62 2.85 25.22
C PRO A 210 10.23 4.30 25.58
N TYR A 211 11.04 5.30 25.22
CA TYR A 211 10.81 6.69 25.64
C TYR A 211 11.00 7.68 24.49
N TYR A 212 9.99 8.52 24.27
CA TYR A 212 10.03 9.65 23.34
C TYR A 212 9.49 10.89 24.05
N THR A 213 10.23 12.00 23.99
CA THR A 213 9.75 13.30 24.47
C THR A 213 9.58 14.25 23.28
N PHE A 214 8.34 14.65 22.99
CA PHE A 214 8.06 15.69 22.01
C PHE A 214 7.89 17.03 22.73
N ARG A 215 8.73 18.01 22.41
CA ARG A 215 8.53 19.41 22.83
C ARG A 215 7.96 20.17 21.65
N TYR A 216 6.69 20.55 21.74
CA TYR A 216 6.06 21.42 20.76
C TYR A 216 6.06 22.86 21.30
N LYS A 217 6.68 23.79 20.57
CA LYS A 217 6.52 25.23 20.83
C LYS A 217 5.33 25.70 20.00
N CYS A 218 4.28 26.20 20.66
CA CYS A 218 3.07 26.69 19.97
C CYS A 218 3.28 27.95 19.12
N ASN A 219 4.46 28.55 19.10
CA ASN A 219 4.78 29.70 18.27
C ASN A 219 6.08 29.45 17.50
N THR A 220 5.97 29.64 16.18
CA THR A 220 6.97 29.48 15.11
C THR A 220 7.34 28.05 14.71
N SER A 221 7.40 27.86 13.39
CA SER A 221 7.51 26.61 12.64
C SER A 221 8.89 25.95 12.79
N SER A 222 9.20 25.40 13.97
CA SER A 222 10.34 24.49 14.13
C SER A 222 10.08 23.49 15.25
N ILE A 223 9.97 22.21 14.87
CA ILE A 223 10.02 21.08 15.80
C ILE A 223 11.51 20.72 15.96
N GLU A 224 12.08 21.00 17.11
CA GLU A 224 13.42 20.52 17.48
C GLU A 224 13.33 19.06 17.93
N ASN A 225 13.85 18.14 17.12
CA ASN A 225 13.99 16.73 17.48
C ASN A 225 15.25 16.54 18.32
N ASN A 226 15.15 16.59 19.64
CA ASN A 226 16.26 16.20 20.52
C ASN A 226 16.13 14.71 20.88
N ILE A 227 17.05 13.90 20.34
CA ILE A 227 17.27 12.53 20.80
C ILE A 227 18.11 12.63 22.08
N LEU A 228 17.49 12.42 23.24
CA LEU A 228 18.26 12.18 24.46
C LEU A 228 18.89 10.79 24.33
N GLY A 229 20.19 10.78 24.00
CA GLY A 229 21.02 9.60 24.18
C GLY A 229 21.09 9.29 25.67
N SER A 230 20.64 8.11 26.07
CA SER A 230 20.94 7.57 27.39
C SER A 230 22.45 7.35 27.47
N ASN A 231 23.15 8.29 28.11
CA ASN A 231 24.45 8.05 28.70
C ASN A 231 24.27 6.93 29.73
N TYR A 232 24.57 5.69 29.36
CA TYR A 232 24.94 4.67 30.34
C TYR A 232 26.45 4.80 30.53
N LEU A 233 26.82 5.62 31.51
CA LEU A 233 28.02 5.43 32.31
C LEU A 233 27.65 4.48 33.45
N TYR A 234 28.58 3.56 33.72
CA TYR A 234 28.60 2.45 34.70
C TYR A 234 27.99 1.13 34.23
#